data_AF-A0A1H1NBE5-F1
#
_entry.id   AF-A0A1H1NBE5-F1
#
_cell.length_a   1.000
_cell.length_b   1.000
_cell.length_c   1.000
_cell.angle_alpha   90.00
_cell.angle_beta   90.00
_cell.angle_gamma   90.00
#
_symmetry.space_group_name_H-M   'P 1'
#
loop_
_entity.id
_entity.type
_entity.pdbx_description
1 polymer ?
#
loop_
_entity_poly.entity_id
_entity_poly.type
_entity_poly.pdbx_seq_one_letter_code
_entity_poly.pdbx_strand_id
1 'polypeptide(L)'
;MTFKAYIHKIIKIETSNTQVIFLSGLFLMIIGLVFSYIYNEIFHTDSGKGILASIMMIGMLTILFTYFYQYYDFEKIKNLKKGFIELEKDELIINYSEKIKYEELTDFDLSINAYYNEKINLGHRNPTEKRSLGISNSLTITHKSKTRTFNFKLESKSHQNVLERNIYNLVIHDKLRNIDGKKSIKLIPEQYKGFEEYREYVEKQLKEKKINCTEGLLLMGYKSFDEAQELKKKYCG
;
A
#
# COMPACT_ATOMS: atom_id res chain seq x y z
N MET A 1 2.22 21.00 10.78
CA MET A 1 1.00 20.41 10.18
C MET A 1 0.82 19.05 10.80
N THR A 2 -0.27 18.83 11.50
CA THR A 2 -0.58 17.56 12.18
C THR A 2 -1.23 16.59 11.19
N PHE A 3 -0.79 15.34 11.14
CA PHE A 3 -1.46 14.31 10.34
C PHE A 3 -2.49 13.58 11.21
N LYS A 4 -3.70 13.34 10.68
CA LYS A 4 -4.76 12.60 11.38
C LYS A 4 -5.44 11.62 10.43
N ALA A 5 -5.54 10.35 10.81
CA ALA A 5 -6.23 9.34 10.00
C ALA A 5 -7.08 8.40 10.86
N TYR A 6 -8.19 7.92 10.29
CA TYR A 6 -9.02 6.94 10.98
C TYR A 6 -8.38 5.54 10.94
N ILE A 7 -8.46 4.84 12.06
CA ILE A 7 -8.03 3.45 12.19
C ILE A 7 -9.19 2.54 11.76
N HIS A 8 -8.88 1.58 10.90
CA HIS A 8 -9.81 0.56 10.44
C HIS A 8 -9.32 -0.82 10.87
N LYS A 9 -10.20 -1.62 11.48
CA LYS A 9 -9.98 -3.06 11.63
C LYS A 9 -10.44 -3.75 10.35
N ILE A 10 -9.52 -4.32 9.59
CA ILE A 10 -9.86 -5.19 8.46
C ILE A 10 -10.40 -6.51 9.02
N ILE A 11 -11.63 -6.86 8.65
CA ILE A 11 -12.29 -8.11 9.06
C ILE A 11 -12.06 -9.17 8.00
N LYS A 12 -12.26 -8.80 6.72
CA LYS A 12 -12.14 -9.71 5.59
C LYS A 12 -11.88 -8.94 4.31
N ILE A 13 -10.99 -9.47 3.47
CA ILE A 13 -10.82 -9.05 2.07
C ILE A 13 -11.66 -10.01 1.23
N GLU A 14 -12.51 -9.46 0.37
CA GLU A 14 -13.43 -10.21 -0.47
C GLU A 14 -13.06 -10.04 -1.95
N THR A 15 -13.45 -11.03 -2.75
CA THR A 15 -13.42 -10.97 -4.21
C THR A 15 -14.19 -9.72 -4.68
N SER A 16 -13.59 -8.93 -5.57
CA SER A 16 -14.24 -7.72 -6.08
C SER A 16 -15.46 -8.05 -6.94
N ASN A 17 -16.35 -7.07 -7.09
CA ASN A 17 -17.55 -7.26 -7.89
C ASN A 17 -17.17 -7.53 -9.36
N THR A 18 -16.13 -6.88 -9.86
CA THR A 18 -15.56 -7.10 -11.20
C THR A 18 -15.19 -8.57 -11.42
N GLN A 19 -14.45 -9.16 -10.47
CA GLN A 19 -14.06 -10.56 -10.56
C GLN A 19 -15.27 -11.49 -10.50
N VAL A 20 -16.24 -11.21 -9.62
CA VAL A 20 -17.49 -12.00 -9.52
C VAL A 20 -18.29 -11.93 -10.82
N ILE A 21 -18.47 -10.75 -11.40
CA ILE A 21 -19.20 -10.57 -12.67
C ILE A 21 -18.45 -11.28 -13.81
N PHE A 22 -17.12 -11.16 -13.87
CA PHE A 22 -16.31 -11.85 -14.89
C PHE A 22 -16.47 -13.37 -14.81
N LEU A 23 -16.35 -13.94 -13.60
CA LEU A 23 -16.53 -15.37 -13.37
C LEU A 23 -17.97 -15.82 -13.70
N SER A 24 -18.98 -14.99 -13.41
CA SER A 24 -20.36 -15.30 -13.77
C SER A 24 -20.57 -15.36 -15.29
N GLY A 25 -19.96 -14.44 -16.06
CA GLY A 25 -20.01 -14.47 -17.51
C GLY A 25 -19.28 -15.68 -18.10
N LEU A 26 -18.12 -16.04 -17.54
CA LEU A 26 -17.38 -17.24 -17.92
C LEU A 26 -18.18 -18.52 -17.64
N PHE A 27 -18.86 -18.58 -16.49
CA PHE A 27 -19.72 -19.70 -16.13
C PHE A 27 -20.89 -19.88 -17.11
N LEU A 28 -21.56 -18.80 -17.52
CA LEU A 28 -22.61 -18.85 -18.54
C LEU A 28 -22.09 -19.36 -19.89
N MET A 29 -20.89 -18.92 -20.30
CA MET A 29 -20.25 -19.42 -21.52
C MET A 29 -19.96 -20.92 -21.47
N ILE A 30 -19.41 -21.41 -20.35
CA ILE A 30 -19.09 -22.83 -20.17
C ILE A 30 -20.37 -23.67 -20.17
N ILE A 31 -21.42 -23.23 -19.45
CA ILE A 31 -22.73 -23.91 -19.48
C ILE A 31 -23.26 -23.97 -20.91
N GLY A 32 -23.27 -22.86 -21.63
CA GLY A 32 -23.75 -22.82 -23.01
C GLY A 32 -23.01 -23.81 -23.92
N LEU A 33 -21.68 -23.89 -23.79
CA LEU A 33 -20.84 -24.84 -24.53
C LEU A 33 -21.13 -26.30 -24.17
N VAL A 34 -21.20 -26.62 -22.88
CA VAL A 34 -21.45 -27.98 -22.40
C VAL A 34 -22.82 -28.48 -22.86
N PHE A 35 -23.86 -27.65 -22.71
CA PHE A 35 -25.19 -28.02 -23.18
C PHE A 35 -25.25 -28.09 -24.70
N SER A 36 -24.59 -27.18 -25.44
CA SER A 36 -24.54 -27.27 -26.90
C SER A 36 -23.87 -28.56 -27.36
N TYR A 37 -22.82 -29.01 -26.67
CA TYR A 37 -22.17 -30.29 -26.93
C TYR A 37 -23.13 -31.46 -26.67
N ILE A 38 -23.79 -31.49 -25.52
CA ILE A 38 -24.76 -32.55 -25.15
C ILE A 38 -25.90 -32.63 -26.17
N TYR A 39 -26.50 -31.50 -26.56
CA TYR A 39 -27.63 -31.49 -27.49
C TYR A 39 -27.25 -31.96 -28.91
N ASN A 40 -26.06 -31.56 -29.40
CA ASN A 40 -25.61 -31.94 -30.73
C ASN A 40 -25.09 -33.39 -30.79
N GLU A 41 -24.27 -33.80 -29.82
CA GLU A 41 -23.55 -35.08 -29.86
C GLU A 41 -24.30 -36.24 -29.20
N ILE A 42 -25.12 -35.99 -28.18
CA ILE A 42 -25.82 -37.05 -27.44
C ILE A 42 -27.26 -37.19 -27.94
N PHE A 43 -27.98 -36.08 -28.07
CA PHE A 43 -29.40 -36.09 -28.43
C PHE A 43 -29.66 -35.88 -29.92
N HIS A 44 -28.64 -35.50 -30.69
CA HIS A 44 -28.73 -35.20 -32.13
C HIS A 44 -29.94 -34.32 -32.50
N THR A 45 -30.23 -33.32 -31.66
CA THR A 45 -31.37 -32.42 -31.85
C THR A 45 -30.95 -30.96 -31.90
N ASP A 46 -31.59 -30.22 -32.78
CA ASP A 46 -31.41 -28.77 -32.94
C ASP A 46 -32.33 -27.96 -32.02
N SER A 47 -33.25 -28.62 -31.32
CA SER A 47 -34.12 -28.00 -30.34
C SER A 47 -33.30 -27.40 -29.19
N GLY A 48 -33.22 -26.06 -29.16
CA GLY A 48 -32.53 -25.32 -28.08
C GLY A 48 -31.30 -24.53 -28.52
N LYS A 49 -30.81 -24.68 -29.75
CA LYS A 49 -29.63 -23.94 -30.27
C LYS A 49 -29.76 -22.42 -30.09
N GLY A 50 -30.93 -21.85 -30.39
CA GLY A 50 -31.17 -20.41 -30.22
C GLY A 50 -31.12 -19.93 -28.77
N ILE A 51 -31.63 -20.74 -27.83
CA ILE A 51 -31.59 -20.45 -26.39
C ILE A 51 -30.14 -20.52 -25.89
N LEU A 52 -29.40 -21.55 -26.27
CA LEU A 52 -27.99 -21.73 -25.89
C LEU A 52 -27.10 -20.63 -26.46
N ALA A 53 -27.29 -20.26 -27.73
CA ALA A 53 -26.59 -19.13 -28.35
C ALA A 53 -26.88 -17.82 -27.61
N SER A 54 -28.13 -17.61 -27.16
CA SER A 54 -28.50 -16.44 -26.36
C SER A 54 -27.80 -16.42 -25.00
N ILE A 55 -27.73 -17.55 -24.30
CA ILE A 55 -27.01 -17.68 -23.01
C ILE A 55 -25.52 -17.35 -23.19
N MET A 56 -24.89 -17.90 -24.24
CA MET A 56 -23.49 -17.60 -24.56
C MET A 56 -23.30 -16.12 -24.89
N MET A 57 -24.19 -15.52 -25.68
CA MET A 57 -24.10 -14.09 -26.01
C MET A 57 -24.20 -13.21 -24.76
N ILE A 58 -25.09 -13.54 -23.82
CA ILE A 58 -25.20 -12.86 -22.52
C ILE A 58 -23.90 -13.00 -21.72
N GLY A 59 -23.33 -14.21 -21.67
CA GLY A 59 -22.03 -14.47 -21.01
C GLY A 59 -20.90 -13.63 -21.61
N MET A 60 -20.81 -13.57 -22.95
CA MET A 60 -19.81 -12.77 -23.67
C MET A 60 -19.98 -11.27 -23.42
N LEU A 61 -21.22 -10.75 -23.48
CA LEU A 61 -21.49 -9.34 -23.18
C LEU A 61 -21.14 -8.99 -21.73
N THR A 62 -21.41 -9.90 -20.79
CA THR A 62 -21.07 -9.73 -19.37
C THR A 62 -19.56 -9.64 -19.18
N ILE A 63 -18.78 -10.51 -19.85
CA ILE A 63 -17.32 -10.45 -19.83
C ILE A 63 -16.82 -9.13 -20.42
N LEU A 64 -17.33 -8.72 -21.59
CA LEU A 64 -16.93 -7.45 -22.20
C LEU A 64 -17.24 -6.26 -21.30
N PHE A 65 -18.42 -6.25 -20.66
CA PHE A 65 -18.80 -5.21 -19.71
C PHE A 65 -17.82 -5.10 -18.52
N THR A 66 -17.31 -6.23 -18.02
CA THR A 66 -16.37 -6.21 -16.88
C THR A 66 -15.08 -5.44 -17.18
N TYR A 67 -14.61 -5.45 -18.44
CA TYR A 67 -13.42 -4.70 -18.84
C TYR A 67 -13.61 -3.18 -18.75
N PHE A 68 -14.85 -2.69 -18.83
CA PHE A 68 -15.18 -1.29 -18.61
C PHE A 68 -15.50 -1.01 -17.13
N TYR A 69 -16.30 -1.88 -16.51
CA TYR A 69 -16.73 -1.73 -15.12
C TYR A 69 -15.56 -1.73 -14.12
N GLN A 70 -14.49 -2.48 -14.40
CA GLN A 70 -13.32 -2.58 -13.51
C GLN A 70 -12.70 -1.23 -13.10
N TYR A 71 -12.83 -0.20 -13.95
CA TYR A 71 -12.32 1.15 -13.68
C TYR A 71 -13.16 1.97 -12.73
N TYR A 72 -14.36 1.50 -12.39
CA TYR A 72 -15.27 2.12 -11.41
C TYR A 72 -15.39 1.30 -10.13
N ASP A 73 -15.01 0.02 -10.18
CA ASP A 73 -15.08 -0.88 -9.04
C ASP A 73 -13.95 -0.62 -8.04
N PHE A 74 -14.31 -0.67 -6.76
CA PHE A 74 -13.39 -0.51 -5.64
C PHE A 74 -13.02 -1.88 -5.05
N GLU A 75 -11.88 -1.95 -4.37
CA GLU A 75 -11.55 -3.08 -3.50
C GLU A 75 -12.67 -3.36 -2.50
N LYS A 76 -12.98 -4.65 -2.33
CA LYS A 76 -14.07 -5.08 -1.47
C LYS A 76 -13.51 -5.54 -0.13
N ILE A 77 -13.41 -4.61 0.81
CA ILE A 77 -12.82 -4.89 2.13
C ILE A 77 -13.85 -4.60 3.22
N LYS A 78 -14.27 -5.67 3.91
CA LYS A 78 -15.12 -5.56 5.09
C LYS A 78 -14.28 -5.05 6.25
N ASN A 79 -14.63 -3.88 6.77
CA ASN A 79 -13.86 -3.19 7.79
C ASN A 79 -14.77 -2.55 8.84
N LEU A 80 -14.18 -2.27 10.01
CA LEU A 80 -14.83 -1.55 11.09
C LEU A 80 -13.95 -0.36 11.49
N LYS A 81 -14.52 0.84 11.48
CA LYS A 81 -13.86 2.03 12.03
C LYS A 81 -13.69 1.86 13.54
N LYS A 82 -12.44 1.84 14.00
CA LYS A 82 -12.09 1.47 15.38
C LYS A 82 -11.42 2.58 16.18
N GLY A 83 -11.21 3.75 15.57
CA GLY A 83 -10.42 4.79 16.18
C GLY A 83 -9.81 5.78 15.20
N PHE A 84 -8.77 6.46 15.65
CA PHE A 84 -7.92 7.31 14.82
C PHE A 84 -6.49 7.35 15.39
N ILE A 85 -5.56 7.65 14.49
CA ILE A 85 -4.17 7.99 14.79
C ILE A 85 -3.94 9.46 14.46
N GLU A 86 -3.09 10.09 15.24
CA GLU A 86 -2.63 11.45 14.98
C GLU A 86 -1.13 11.56 15.25
N LEU A 87 -0.40 12.03 14.24
CA LEU A 87 1.03 12.32 14.35
C LEU A 87 1.18 13.80 14.69
N GLU A 88 1.51 14.05 15.95
CA GLU A 88 1.92 15.36 16.45
C GLU A 88 3.44 15.51 16.35
N LYS A 89 3.96 16.68 16.74
CA LYS A 89 5.39 17.00 16.66
C LYS A 89 6.28 16.08 17.53
N ASP A 90 5.83 15.75 18.73
CA ASP A 90 6.64 15.05 19.74
C ASP A 90 6.00 13.72 20.22
N GLU A 91 4.73 13.50 19.88
CA GLU A 91 3.97 12.31 20.32
C GLU A 91 3.08 11.75 19.20
N LEU A 92 2.86 10.44 19.27
CA LEU A 92 1.83 9.72 18.54
C LEU A 92 0.60 9.60 19.44
N ILE A 93 -0.54 10.09 18.97
CA ILE A 93 -1.82 10.02 19.68
C ILE A 93 -2.69 8.93 19.05
N ILE A 94 -3.21 8.04 19.89
CA ILE A 94 -4.12 6.95 19.50
C ILE A 94 -5.42 7.11 20.29
N ASN A 95 -6.55 7.16 19.58
CA ASN A 95 -7.90 7.22 20.17
C ASN A 95 -8.14 8.37 21.17
N TYR A 96 -7.44 9.50 21.03
CA TYR A 96 -7.53 10.73 21.83
C TYR A 96 -7.06 10.55 23.29
N SER A 97 -6.78 9.32 23.71
CA SER A 97 -6.46 8.97 25.09
C SER A 97 -5.02 8.50 25.27
N GLU A 98 -4.49 7.70 24.34
CA GLU A 98 -3.15 7.13 24.48
C GLU A 98 -2.15 8.04 23.75
N LYS A 99 -1.23 8.62 24.51
CA LYS A 99 -0.16 9.48 24.01
C LYS A 99 1.17 8.75 24.21
N ILE A 100 1.90 8.52 23.11
CA ILE A 100 3.17 7.82 23.13
C ILE A 100 4.22 8.78 22.56
N LYS A 101 5.21 9.16 23.38
CA LYS A 101 6.33 9.97 22.89
C LYS A 101 7.15 9.16 21.88
N TYR A 102 7.58 9.79 20.79
CA TYR A 102 8.40 9.09 19.78
C TYR A 102 9.71 8.55 20.34
N GLU A 103 10.28 9.24 21.33
CA GLU A 103 11.48 8.80 22.03
C GLU A 103 11.27 7.48 22.80
N GLU A 104 10.04 7.09 23.13
CA GLU A 104 9.77 5.84 23.83
C GLU A 104 9.59 4.65 22.87
N LEU A 105 9.58 4.88 21.56
CA LEU A 105 9.38 3.85 20.55
C LEU A 105 10.70 3.15 20.22
N THR A 106 10.67 1.82 20.19
CA THR A 106 11.81 0.99 19.79
C THR A 106 11.68 0.45 18.37
N ASP A 107 10.48 0.54 17.78
CA ASP A 107 10.23 0.21 16.38
C ASP A 107 9.10 1.09 15.84
N PHE A 108 9.23 1.47 14.57
CA PHE A 108 8.27 2.29 13.84
C PHE A 108 8.40 1.93 12.37
N ASP A 109 7.35 1.36 11.80
CA ASP A 109 7.29 0.94 10.41
C ASP A 109 6.01 1.45 9.78
N LEU A 110 6.12 2.02 8.58
CA LEU A 110 5.02 2.63 7.87
C LEU A 110 4.93 2.03 6.46
N SER A 111 3.79 1.41 6.17
CA SER A 111 3.47 0.90 4.84
C SER A 111 2.36 1.74 4.23
N ILE A 112 2.72 2.49 3.18
CA ILE A 112 1.78 3.24 2.36
C ILE A 112 1.51 2.42 1.10
N ASN A 113 0.26 2.00 0.93
CA ASN A 113 -0.18 1.17 -0.20
C ASN A 113 -0.91 2.02 -1.24
N ALA A 114 -2.01 2.67 -0.85
CA ALA A 114 -2.77 3.54 -1.71
C ALA A 114 -3.66 4.50 -0.91
N TYR A 115 -4.01 5.65 -1.49
CA TYR A 115 -5.08 6.52 -0.98
C TYR A 115 -6.43 6.20 -1.63
N TYR A 116 -7.50 6.73 -1.04
CA TYR A 116 -8.86 6.54 -1.55
C TYR A 116 -8.98 6.99 -3.01
N ASN A 117 -9.57 6.13 -3.84
CA ASN A 117 -9.77 6.33 -5.27
C ASN A 117 -8.47 6.33 -6.11
N GLU A 118 -7.33 5.98 -5.52
CA GLU A 118 -6.11 5.75 -6.29
C GLU A 118 -6.24 4.53 -7.19
N LYS A 119 -5.62 4.61 -8.38
CA LYS A 119 -5.63 3.52 -9.34
C LYS A 119 -4.69 2.41 -8.89
N ILE A 120 -5.23 1.21 -8.69
CA ILE A 120 -4.49 0.02 -8.26
C ILE A 120 -4.58 -1.10 -9.31
N ASN A 121 -3.81 -2.18 -9.09
CA ASN A 121 -3.85 -3.40 -9.90
C ASN A 121 -3.61 -3.19 -11.41
N LEU A 122 -2.89 -2.15 -11.82
CA LEU A 122 -2.71 -1.78 -13.24
C LEU A 122 -2.09 -2.92 -14.08
N GLY A 123 -1.22 -3.74 -13.49
CA GLY A 123 -0.55 -4.85 -14.17
C GLY A 123 -1.35 -6.16 -14.26
N HIS A 124 -2.55 -6.26 -13.70
CA HIS A 124 -3.37 -7.48 -13.76
C HIS A 124 -3.96 -7.69 -15.15
N ARG A 125 -3.74 -8.88 -15.74
CA ARG A 125 -4.26 -9.27 -17.07
C ARG A 125 -5.77 -9.52 -17.07
N ASN A 126 -6.29 -10.13 -16.02
CA ASN A 126 -7.73 -10.39 -15.88
C ASN A 126 -8.44 -9.18 -15.26
N PRO A 127 -9.71 -8.91 -15.62
CA PRO A 127 -10.49 -7.84 -15.02
C PRO A 127 -10.55 -7.97 -13.50
N THR A 128 -10.11 -6.92 -12.82
CA THR A 128 -10.11 -6.78 -11.36
C THR A 128 -10.32 -5.33 -11.04
N GLU A 129 -10.85 -5.03 -9.85
CA GLU A 129 -11.00 -3.68 -9.34
C GLU A 129 -9.74 -2.84 -9.53
N LYS A 130 -9.93 -1.60 -9.98
CA LYS A 130 -8.84 -0.66 -10.23
C LYS A 130 -8.84 0.50 -9.26
N ARG A 131 -9.70 0.52 -8.23
CA ARG A 131 -9.75 1.62 -7.25
C ARG A 131 -9.55 1.13 -5.82
N SER A 132 -8.69 1.82 -5.07
CA SER A 132 -8.51 1.56 -3.65
C SER A 132 -9.54 2.31 -2.79
N LEU A 133 -9.95 1.70 -1.67
CA LEU A 133 -10.64 2.35 -0.57
C LEU A 133 -9.67 3.17 0.31
N GLY A 134 -8.36 2.99 0.11
CA GLY A 134 -7.30 3.68 0.82
C GLY A 134 -7.09 3.21 2.26
N ILE A 135 -7.63 2.04 2.65
CA ILE A 135 -7.64 1.55 4.04
C ILE A 135 -6.57 0.49 4.35
N SER A 136 -5.83 0.07 3.32
CA SER A 136 -4.81 -0.98 3.41
C SER A 136 -3.42 -0.43 3.76
N ASN A 137 -3.33 0.82 4.19
CA ASN A 137 -2.12 1.41 4.74
C ASN A 137 -1.94 0.96 6.19
N SER A 138 -0.70 0.76 6.63
CA SER A 138 -0.43 0.27 7.99
C SER A 138 0.69 1.04 8.68
N LEU A 139 0.52 1.22 9.99
CA LEU A 139 1.53 1.75 10.91
C LEU A 139 1.77 0.69 11.98
N THR A 140 3.01 0.22 12.08
CA THR A 140 3.44 -0.71 13.12
C THR A 140 4.39 0.01 14.07
N ILE A 141 4.10 -0.05 15.37
CA ILE A 141 4.94 0.54 16.41
C ILE A 141 5.24 -0.49 17.49
N THR A 142 6.40 -0.36 18.13
CA THR A 142 6.73 -1.12 19.35
C THR A 142 7.00 -0.16 20.49
N HIS A 143 6.24 -0.33 21.58
CA HIS A 143 6.35 0.45 22.82
C HIS A 143 6.29 -0.49 24.02
N LYS A 144 7.20 -0.34 24.99
CA LYS A 144 7.26 -1.19 26.21
C LYS A 144 7.22 -2.69 25.88
N SER A 145 7.99 -3.11 24.88
CA SER A 145 8.06 -4.49 24.37
C SER A 145 6.76 -5.05 23.80
N LYS A 146 5.77 -4.19 23.50
CA LYS A 146 4.52 -4.58 22.83
C LYS A 146 4.45 -3.97 21.45
N THR A 147 4.36 -4.82 20.43
CA THR A 147 4.16 -4.41 19.03
C THR A 147 2.67 -4.31 18.72
N ARG A 148 2.27 -3.25 18.03
CA ARG A 148 0.90 -3.04 17.56
C ARG A 148 0.92 -2.56 16.13
N THR A 149 0.02 -3.10 15.31
CA THR A 149 -0.17 -2.69 13.92
C THR A 149 -1.57 -2.11 13.76
N PHE A 150 -1.65 -0.94 13.15
CA PHE A 150 -2.88 -0.22 12.88
C PHE A 150 -3.04 -0.05 11.38
N ASN A 151 -4.17 -0.47 10.84
CA ASN A 151 -4.52 -0.11 9.47
C ASN A 151 -5.27 1.21 9.49
N PHE A 152 -4.95 2.11 8.57
CA PHE A 152 -5.54 3.45 8.54
C PHE A 152 -5.92 3.88 7.13
N LYS A 153 -6.87 4.82 7.07
CA LYS A 153 -7.37 5.35 5.80
C LYS A 153 -6.61 6.59 5.36
N LEU A 154 -6.10 6.59 4.13
CA LEU A 154 -5.68 7.79 3.42
C LEU A 154 -6.81 8.26 2.51
N GLU A 155 -7.23 9.51 2.68
CA GLU A 155 -8.42 10.06 2.02
C GLU A 155 -8.12 10.64 0.63
N SER A 156 -6.88 11.02 0.37
CA SER A 156 -6.46 11.64 -0.89
C SER A 156 -4.93 11.66 -1.03
N LYS A 157 -4.45 11.99 -2.22
CA LYS A 157 -3.02 12.28 -2.48
C LYS A 157 -2.49 13.40 -1.59
N SER A 158 -3.29 14.45 -1.35
CA SER A 158 -2.91 15.54 -0.45
C SER A 158 -2.73 15.03 0.98
N HIS A 159 -3.62 14.14 1.44
CA HIS A 159 -3.52 13.53 2.76
C HIS A 159 -2.26 12.66 2.90
N GLN A 160 -1.90 11.89 1.86
CA GLN A 160 -0.64 11.15 1.80
C GLN A 160 0.58 12.09 1.84
N ASN A 161 0.59 13.18 1.07
CA ASN A 161 1.69 14.14 1.09
C ASN A 161 1.90 14.75 2.49
N VAL A 162 0.81 15.00 3.23
CA VAL A 162 0.88 15.47 4.62
C VAL A 162 1.50 14.41 5.54
N LEU A 163 1.13 13.14 5.39
CA LEU A 163 1.76 12.02 6.12
C LEU A 163 3.25 11.96 5.84
N GLU A 164 3.62 11.89 4.57
CA GLU A 164 5.00 11.78 4.12
C GLU A 164 5.87 12.93 4.61
N ARG A 165 5.35 14.17 4.56
CA ARG A 165 6.05 15.34 5.12
C ARG A 165 6.20 15.26 6.64
N ASN A 166 5.19 14.75 7.36
CA ASN A 166 5.29 14.55 8.81
C ASN A 166 6.37 13.53 9.15
N ILE A 167 6.38 12.38 8.47
CA ILE A 167 7.40 11.35 8.66
C ILE A 167 8.79 11.88 8.37
N TYR A 168 8.96 12.58 7.25
CA TYR A 168 10.23 13.24 6.93
C TYR A 168 10.70 14.15 8.07
N ASN A 169 9.83 15.02 8.59
CA ASN A 169 10.17 15.91 9.69
C ASN A 169 10.53 15.14 10.98
N LEU A 170 9.81 14.06 11.30
CA LEU A 170 10.09 13.24 12.49
C LEU A 170 11.48 12.59 12.41
N VAL A 171 11.84 12.07 11.24
CA VAL A 171 13.13 11.41 11.03
C VAL A 171 14.26 12.43 11.04
N ILE A 172 14.18 13.50 10.23
CA ILE A 172 15.26 14.50 10.11
C ILE A 172 15.54 15.22 11.42
N HIS A 173 14.51 15.51 12.22
CA HIS A 173 14.68 16.11 13.54
C HIS A 173 15.02 15.09 14.64
N ASP A 174 15.36 13.85 14.27
CA ASP A 174 15.84 12.80 15.14
C ASP A 174 14.89 12.58 16.34
N LYS A 175 13.59 12.49 16.05
CA LYS A 175 12.54 12.21 17.05
C LYS A 175 12.41 10.72 17.36
N LEU A 176 12.87 9.86 16.44
CA LEU A 176 12.83 8.41 16.51
C LEU A 176 14.19 7.81 16.98
N ARG A 177 14.80 8.40 18.02
CA ARG A 177 16.20 8.14 18.42
C ARG A 177 16.50 6.70 18.83
N ASN A 178 15.50 6.02 19.36
CA ASN A 178 15.61 4.65 19.90
C ASN A 178 15.31 3.57 18.86
N ILE A 179 15.10 3.98 17.60
CA ILE A 179 14.89 3.09 16.47
C ILE A 179 16.22 2.90 15.74
N ASP A 180 16.42 1.70 15.20
CA ASP A 180 17.54 1.39 14.33
C ASP A 180 17.69 2.43 13.21
N GLY A 181 18.89 2.99 13.05
CA GLY A 181 19.13 4.10 12.12
C GLY A 181 18.80 3.74 10.67
N LYS A 182 19.02 2.47 10.28
CA LYS A 182 18.67 1.97 8.94
C LYS A 182 17.16 1.88 8.74
N LYS A 183 16.40 1.42 9.74
CA LYS A 183 14.93 1.48 9.71
C LYS A 183 14.44 2.93 9.60
N SER A 184 14.99 3.85 10.40
CA SER A 184 14.61 5.26 10.38
C SER A 184 14.85 5.92 9.01
N ILE A 185 15.98 5.66 8.36
CA ILE A 185 16.27 6.20 7.01
C ILE A 185 15.28 5.66 5.96
N LYS A 186 14.89 4.39 6.06
CA LYS A 186 13.92 3.80 5.13
C LYS A 186 12.52 4.41 5.22
N LEU A 187 12.17 5.02 6.35
CA LEU A 187 10.90 5.74 6.50
C LEU A 187 10.86 7.04 5.68
N ILE A 188 12.02 7.59 5.28
CA ILE A 188 12.08 8.82 4.52
C ILE A 188 11.55 8.59 3.10
N PRO A 189 10.47 9.28 2.68
CA PRO A 189 9.93 9.14 1.34
C PRO A 189 10.96 9.54 0.28
N GLU A 190 10.99 8.82 -0.85
CA GLU A 190 11.98 9.01 -1.93
C GLU A 190 12.08 10.46 -2.40
N GLN A 191 10.96 11.17 -2.48
CA GLN A 191 10.91 12.57 -2.93
C GLN A 191 11.72 13.54 -2.06
N TYR A 192 12.03 13.18 -0.81
CA TYR A 192 12.82 14.01 0.11
C TYR A 192 14.29 13.59 0.21
N LYS A 193 14.70 12.48 -0.40
CA LYS A 193 16.09 12.00 -0.34
C LYS A 193 17.09 12.84 -1.12
N GLY A 194 16.59 13.72 -2.01
CA GLY A 194 17.43 14.69 -2.73
C GLY A 194 17.76 15.95 -1.93
N PHE A 195 17.19 16.12 -0.72
CA PHE A 195 17.35 17.36 0.06
C PHE A 195 18.65 17.34 0.88
N GLU A 196 19.19 18.53 1.18
CA GLU A 196 20.44 18.66 1.92
C GLU A 196 20.30 18.16 3.35
N GLU A 197 19.17 18.43 3.99
CA GLU A 197 18.87 17.98 5.36
C GLU A 197 18.84 16.45 5.46
N TYR A 198 18.43 15.76 4.39
CA TYR A 198 18.54 14.30 4.33
C TYR A 198 20.00 13.85 4.37
N ARG A 199 20.86 14.48 3.55
CA ARG A 199 22.29 14.17 3.53
C ARG A 199 22.93 14.43 4.89
N GLU A 200 22.64 15.57 5.52
CA GLU A 200 23.11 15.91 6.87
C GLU A 200 22.66 14.88 7.92
N TYR A 201 21.41 14.41 7.83
CA TYR A 201 20.92 13.37 8.71
C TYR A 201 21.67 12.04 8.53
N VAL A 202 21.90 11.58 7.30
CA VAL A 202 22.68 10.35 7.04
C VAL A 202 24.13 10.52 7.53
N GLU A 203 24.74 11.70 7.35
CA GLU A 203 26.07 12.00 7.89
C GLU A 203 26.11 11.87 9.41
N LYS A 204 25.11 12.41 10.11
CA LYS A 204 24.98 12.28 11.56
C LYS A 204 24.90 10.81 11.98
N GLN A 205 24.06 10.01 11.33
CA GLN A 205 23.91 8.57 11.63
C GLN A 205 25.20 7.77 11.38
N LEU A 206 25.98 8.13 10.35
CA LEU A 206 27.31 7.55 10.09
C LEU A 206 28.31 7.86 11.21
N LYS A 207 28.41 9.14 11.62
CA LYS A 207 29.31 9.57 12.71
C LYS A 207 28.96 8.90 14.03
N GLU A 208 27.66 8.68 14.29
CA GLU A 208 27.17 7.96 15.47
C GLU A 208 27.31 6.43 15.37
N LYS A 209 27.85 5.90 14.27
CA LYS A 209 28.01 4.45 13.99
C LYS A 209 26.70 3.65 14.07
N LYS A 210 25.57 4.32 13.86
CA LYS A 210 24.24 3.68 13.81
C LYS A 210 23.96 2.98 12.48
N ILE A 211 24.75 3.28 11.45
CA ILE A 211 24.69 2.65 10.14
C ILE A 211 26.10 2.27 9.66
N ASN A 212 26.18 1.21 8.87
CA ASN A 212 27.44 0.77 8.30
C ASN A 212 27.95 1.78 7.28
N CYS A 213 29.28 2.00 7.25
CA CYS A 213 29.93 2.94 6.35
C CYS A 213 29.51 2.77 4.89
N THR A 214 29.63 1.55 4.35
CA THR A 214 29.30 1.27 2.94
C THR A 214 27.83 1.57 2.64
N GLU A 215 26.92 1.20 3.54
CA GLU A 215 25.49 1.44 3.36
C GLU A 215 25.15 2.94 3.43
N GLY A 216 25.71 3.67 4.41
CA GLY A 216 25.49 5.11 4.54
C GLY A 216 26.04 5.91 3.36
N LEU A 217 27.19 5.52 2.82
CA LEU A 217 27.75 6.15 1.60
C LEU A 217 26.86 5.91 0.38
N LEU A 218 26.32 4.70 0.21
CA LEU A 218 25.35 4.41 -0.85
C LEU A 218 24.07 5.24 -0.71
N LEU A 219 23.60 5.43 0.53
CA LEU A 219 22.41 6.23 0.84
C LEU A 219 22.59 7.73 0.58
N MET A 220 23.82 8.24 0.57
CA MET A 220 24.14 9.63 0.23
C MET A 220 24.16 9.90 -1.29
N GLY A 221 24.34 8.86 -2.11
CA GLY A 221 24.37 8.99 -3.56
C GLY A 221 25.60 9.76 -4.08
N TYR A 222 26.77 9.13 -4.06
CA TYR A 222 27.97 9.67 -4.71
C TYR A 222 27.96 9.41 -6.23
N LYS A 223 28.57 10.30 -7.00
CA LYS A 223 28.57 10.26 -8.48
C LYS A 223 29.83 9.62 -9.05
N SER A 224 30.92 9.56 -8.29
CA SER A 224 32.19 8.98 -8.72
C SER A 224 32.85 8.13 -7.63
N PHE A 225 33.77 7.26 -8.05
CA PHE A 225 34.56 6.44 -7.12
C PHE A 225 35.50 7.30 -6.25
N ASP A 226 36.04 8.38 -6.79
CA ASP A 226 36.92 9.30 -6.06
C ASP A 226 36.15 10.02 -4.94
N GLU A 227 34.94 10.48 -5.23
CA GLU A 227 34.03 11.06 -4.24
C GLU A 227 33.69 10.06 -3.13
N ALA A 228 33.45 8.79 -3.49
CA ALA A 228 33.22 7.73 -2.51
C ALA A 228 34.45 7.50 -1.60
N GLN A 229 35.67 7.57 -2.14
CA GLN A 229 36.89 7.42 -1.36
C GLN A 229 37.11 8.60 -0.40
N GLU A 230 36.83 9.83 -0.83
CA GLU A 230 36.91 11.02 0.02
C GLU A 230 35.91 10.95 1.17
N LEU A 231 34.65 10.62 0.87
CA LEU A 231 33.60 10.47 1.89
C LEU A 231 33.93 9.34 2.87
N LYS A 232 34.48 8.23 2.39
CA LYS A 232 34.93 7.12 3.23
C LYS A 232 36.04 7.55 4.19
N LYS A 233 37.05 8.30 3.71
CA LYS A 233 38.11 8.85 4.57
C LYS A 233 37.56 9.83 5.60
N LYS A 234 36.57 10.64 5.22
CA LYS A 234 35.98 11.69 6.08
C LYS A 234 35.07 11.16 7.18
N TYR A 235 34.31 10.09 6.91
CA TYR A 235 33.23 9.65 7.80
C TYR A 235 33.40 8.23 8.36
N CYS A 236 34.34 7.45 7.83
CA CYS A 236 34.53 6.05 8.24
C CYS A 236 35.95 5.72 8.72
N GLY A 237 36.80 6.73 8.84
CA GLY A 237 38.14 6.66 9.43
C GLY A 237 38.09 6.69 10.96
#